data_AF-A0A4Q4BWN5-F1
#
_entry.id   AF-A0A4Q4BWN5-F1
#
_cell.length_a   1.000
_cell.length_b   1.000
_cell.length_c   1.000
_cell.angle_alpha   90.00
_cell.angle_beta   90.00
_cell.angle_gamma   90.00
#
_symmetry.space_group_name_H-M   'P 1'
#
loop_
_entity.id
_entity.type
_entity.pdbx_description
1 polymer ?
#
loop_
_entity_poly.entity_id
_entity_poly.type
_entity_poly.pdbx_seq_one_letter_code
_entity_poly.pdbx_strand_id
1 'polypeptide(L)'
;MRSWSLVIVIVVLCALVVYLRSKMREGVTRWAAERLGGGAARARAKALLWYGSASAAAIAVLIAGYVVARAGGSVAYLRFVAAFLVFVLFVPVATLGAPKLTKWQKNFGRRLHEAGAAREAAEVFARVARVFSVVGVLCGVGAVLLVAHHTP
;
A
#
# COMPACT_ATOMS: atom_id res chain seq x y z
N MET A 1 -16.59 -4.74 25.34
CA MET A 1 -16.00 -5.82 24.53
C MET A 1 -15.64 -5.39 23.09
N ARG A 2 -16.44 -4.53 22.42
CA ARG A 2 -16.18 -4.04 21.04
C ARG A 2 -14.83 -3.35 20.79
N SER A 3 -14.33 -2.57 21.75
CA SER A 3 -13.10 -1.79 21.57
C SER A 3 -11.87 -2.70 21.46
N TRP A 4 -11.83 -3.79 22.23
CA TRP A 4 -10.73 -4.75 22.22
C TRP A 4 -10.66 -5.55 20.92
N SER A 5 -11.81 -5.95 20.36
CA SER A 5 -11.84 -6.63 19.05
C SER A 5 -11.33 -5.75 17.91
N LEU A 6 -11.66 -4.44 17.92
CA LEU A 6 -11.11 -3.49 16.93
C LEU A 6 -9.61 -3.32 17.07
N VAL A 7 -9.11 -3.19 18.30
CA VAL A 7 -7.66 -3.12 18.57
C VAL A 7 -6.95 -4.38 18.07
N ILE A 8 -7.49 -5.57 18.36
CA ILE A 8 -6.92 -6.84 17.89
C ILE A 8 -6.89 -6.89 16.36
N VAL A 9 -7.99 -6.52 15.69
CA VAL A 9 -8.05 -6.50 14.22
C VAL A 9 -7.01 -5.53 13.65
N ILE A 10 -6.88 -4.33 14.21
CA ILE A 10 -5.86 -3.35 13.78
C ILE A 10 -4.45 -3.91 13.97
N VAL A 11 -4.16 -4.52 15.12
CA VAL A 11 -2.85 -5.11 15.41
C VAL A 11 -2.53 -6.26 14.43
N VAL A 12 -3.49 -7.16 14.18
CA VAL A 12 -3.34 -8.26 13.23
C VAL A 12 -3.13 -7.74 11.81
N LEU A 13 -3.89 -6.74 11.39
CA LEU A 13 -3.76 -6.11 10.08
C LEU A 13 -2.40 -5.40 9.92
N CYS A 14 -1.95 -4.68 10.95
CA CYS A 14 -0.62 -4.07 10.96
C CYS A 14 0.49 -5.13 10.88
N ALA A 15 0.40 -6.20 11.67
CA ALA A 15 1.35 -7.31 11.62
C ALA A 15 1.37 -7.98 10.25
N LEU A 16 0.20 -8.17 9.63
CA LEU A 16 0.06 -8.71 8.29
C LEU A 16 0.70 -7.80 7.24
N VAL A 17 0.49 -6.48 7.33
CA VAL A 17 1.15 -5.52 6.42
C VAL A 17 2.67 -5.58 6.58
N VAL A 18 3.19 -5.63 7.81
CA VAL A 18 4.63 -5.75 8.05
C VAL A 18 5.17 -7.05 7.45
N TYR A 19 4.46 -8.17 7.65
CA TYR A 19 4.82 -9.47 7.11
C TYR A 19 4.81 -9.46 5.57
N LEU A 20 3.72 -9.03 4.93
CA LEU A 20 3.58 -8.95 3.48
C LEU A 20 4.61 -8.00 2.88
N ARG A 21 4.84 -6.83 3.52
CA ARG A 21 5.87 -5.88 3.11
C ARG A 21 7.26 -6.52 3.13
N SER A 22 7.56 -7.37 4.11
CA SER A 22 8.84 -8.07 4.20
C SER A 22 9.03 -9.07 3.05
N LYS A 23 7.97 -9.82 2.70
CA LYS A 23 7.99 -10.83 1.62
C LYS A 23 8.00 -10.21 0.23
N MET A 24 7.21 -9.16 0.01
CA MET A 24 7.12 -8.48 -1.29
C MET A 24 8.35 -7.62 -1.59
N ARG A 25 9.15 -7.28 -0.57
CA ARG A 25 10.22 -6.29 -0.72
C ARG A 25 11.21 -6.65 -1.80
N GLU A 26 11.70 -7.89 -1.79
CA GLU A 26 12.73 -8.35 -2.73
C GLU A 26 12.18 -8.44 -4.15
N GLY A 27 11.01 -9.08 -4.31
CA GLY A 27 10.34 -9.22 -5.61
C GLY A 27 10.01 -7.86 -6.24
N VAL A 28 9.41 -6.95 -5.49
CA VAL A 28 9.06 -5.60 -5.97
C VAL A 28 10.33 -4.80 -6.29
N THR A 29 11.40 -4.91 -5.50
CA THR A 29 12.64 -4.19 -5.80
C THR A 29 13.33 -4.70 -7.07
N ARG A 30 13.37 -6.02 -7.30
CA ARG A 30 13.95 -6.60 -8.52
C ARG A 30 13.11 -6.24 -9.75
N TRP A 31 11.81 -6.47 -9.68
CA TRP A 31 10.86 -6.10 -10.72
C TRP A 31 10.93 -4.62 -11.08
N ALA A 32 11.04 -3.74 -10.07
CA ALA A 32 11.18 -2.32 -10.28
C ALA A 32 12.54 -1.97 -10.89
N ALA A 33 13.63 -2.57 -10.42
CA ALA A 33 14.97 -2.34 -10.98
C ALA A 33 15.07 -2.74 -12.45
N GLU A 34 14.50 -3.89 -12.83
CA GLU A 34 14.43 -4.35 -14.23
C GLU A 34 13.63 -3.40 -15.13
N ARG A 35 12.61 -2.73 -14.59
CA ARG A 35 11.74 -1.82 -15.36
C ARG A 35 12.19 -0.36 -15.32
N LEU A 36 13.02 0.00 -14.36
CA LEU A 36 13.62 1.32 -14.22
C LEU A 36 14.86 1.39 -15.13
N GLY A 37 14.63 1.63 -16.42
CA GLY A 37 15.70 1.98 -17.36
C GLY A 37 16.48 3.24 -16.94
N GLY A 38 17.55 3.59 -17.65
CA GLY A 38 18.54 4.58 -17.18
C GLY A 38 18.10 6.05 -17.04
N GLY A 39 16.84 6.42 -17.27
CA GLY A 39 16.40 7.82 -17.28
C GLY A 39 15.50 8.22 -16.10
N ALA A 40 15.88 9.27 -15.36
CA ALA A 40 15.14 9.79 -14.21
C ALA A 40 13.69 10.23 -14.54
N ALA A 41 13.47 10.88 -15.69
CA ALA A 41 12.14 11.31 -16.12
C ALA A 41 11.20 10.11 -16.40
N ARG A 42 11.71 9.09 -17.10
CA ARG A 42 10.95 7.85 -17.38
C ARG A 42 10.67 7.07 -16.09
N ALA A 43 11.63 7.01 -15.18
CA ALA A 43 11.46 6.40 -13.86
C ALA A 43 10.34 7.08 -13.07
N ARG A 44 10.29 8.42 -13.08
CA ARG A 44 9.21 9.18 -12.45
C ARG A 44 7.84 8.86 -13.04
N ALA A 45 7.73 8.87 -14.37
CA ALA A 45 6.47 8.58 -15.05
C ALA A 45 5.97 7.17 -14.74
N LYS A 46 6.86 6.16 -14.79
CA LYS A 46 6.52 4.77 -14.44
C LYS A 46 6.09 4.63 -12.98
N ALA A 47 6.80 5.31 -12.05
CA ALA A 47 6.42 5.33 -10.64
C ALA A 47 5.02 5.91 -10.45
N LEU A 48 4.75 7.08 -11.07
CA LEU A 48 3.46 7.76 -10.98
C LEU A 48 2.33 6.92 -11.58
N LEU A 49 2.55 6.28 -12.72
CA LEU A 49 1.56 5.39 -13.34
C LEU A 49 1.26 4.18 -12.45
N TRP A 50 2.30 3.52 -11.93
CA TRP A 50 2.14 2.35 -11.06
C TRP A 50 1.41 2.69 -9.77
N TYR A 51 1.93 3.65 -8.99
CA TYR A 51 1.31 4.01 -7.73
C TYR A 51 -0.02 4.76 -7.91
N GLY A 52 -0.15 5.58 -8.97
CA GLY A 52 -1.36 6.31 -9.29
C GLY A 52 -2.51 5.38 -9.67
N SER A 53 -2.29 4.44 -10.60
CA SER A 53 -3.31 3.45 -10.98
C SER A 53 -3.70 2.55 -9.81
N ALA A 54 -2.72 2.09 -9.02
CA ALA A 54 -2.99 1.28 -7.82
C ALA A 54 -3.80 2.07 -6.77
N SER A 55 -3.51 3.36 -6.59
CA SER A 55 -4.25 4.24 -5.67
C SER A 55 -5.67 4.48 -6.16
N ALA A 56 -5.85 4.76 -7.45
CA ALA A 56 -7.16 4.95 -8.04
C ALA A 56 -8.03 3.69 -7.91
N ALA A 57 -7.45 2.51 -8.18
CA ALA A 57 -8.13 1.23 -7.99
C ALA A 57 -8.51 0.99 -6.52
N ALA A 58 -7.60 1.24 -5.58
CA ALA A 58 -7.87 1.09 -4.15
C ALA A 58 -9.00 2.01 -3.68
N ILE A 59 -8.99 3.27 -4.10
CA ILE A 59 -10.05 4.25 -3.80
C ILE A 59 -11.38 3.78 -4.39
N ALA A 60 -11.40 3.33 -5.66
CA ALA A 60 -12.60 2.82 -6.30
C ALA A 60 -13.19 1.62 -5.55
N VAL A 61 -12.35 0.68 -5.11
CA VAL A 61 -12.76 -0.48 -4.30
C VAL A 61 -13.34 -0.05 -2.95
N LEU A 62 -12.73 0.92 -2.27
CA LEU A 62 -13.28 1.45 -1.01
C LEU A 62 -14.63 2.14 -1.21
N ILE A 63 -14.77 2.95 -2.26
CA ILE A 63 -16.04 3.62 -2.61
C ILE A 63 -17.10 2.57 -2.94
N ALA A 64 -16.79 1.58 -3.76
CA ALA A 64 -17.71 0.49 -4.08
C ALA A 64 -18.13 -0.29 -2.81
N GLY A 65 -17.17 -0.60 -1.93
CA GLY A 65 -17.44 -1.24 -0.64
C GLY A 65 -18.36 -0.40 0.25
N TYR A 66 -18.19 0.92 0.27
CA TYR A 66 -19.06 1.84 1.00
C TYR A 66 -20.49 1.88 0.43
N VAL A 67 -20.63 1.98 -0.90
CA VAL A 67 -21.93 1.99 -1.57
C VAL A 67 -22.68 0.67 -1.31
N VAL A 68 -21.98 -0.47 -1.43
CA VAL A 68 -22.55 -1.79 -1.14
C VAL A 68 -22.95 -1.93 0.33
N ALA A 69 -22.15 -1.39 1.26
CA ALA A 69 -22.48 -1.39 2.68
C ALA A 69 -23.80 -0.64 2.96
N ARG A 70 -24.09 0.41 2.18
CA ARG A 70 -25.31 1.22 2.28
C ARG A 70 -26.54 0.57 1.64
N ALA A 71 -26.36 -0.33 0.68
CA ALA A 71 -27.44 -1.02 -0.02
C ALA A 71 -28.20 -2.03 0.87
N GLY A 72 -27.60 -2.45 1.99
CA GLY A 72 -28.20 -3.38 2.94
C GLY A 72 -28.28 -4.82 2.42
N GLY A 73 -28.80 -5.73 3.26
CA GLY A 73 -29.02 -7.13 2.90
C GLY A 73 -27.77 -8.02 2.91
N SER A 74 -27.88 -9.17 2.24
CA SER A 74 -26.87 -10.25 2.24
C SER A 74 -25.54 -9.86 1.58
N VAL A 75 -25.46 -8.74 0.86
CA VAL A 75 -24.23 -8.27 0.19
C VAL A 75 -23.34 -7.38 1.07
N ALA A 76 -23.78 -7.04 2.29
CA ALA A 76 -23.01 -6.23 3.22
C ALA A 76 -21.64 -6.85 3.59
N TYR A 77 -21.44 -8.17 3.43
CA TYR A 77 -20.14 -8.80 3.66
C TYR A 77 -19.06 -8.35 2.66
N LEU A 78 -19.45 -7.91 1.46
CA LEU A 78 -18.52 -7.48 0.41
C LEU A 78 -17.67 -6.28 0.84
N ARG A 79 -18.12 -5.48 1.81
CA ARG A 79 -17.32 -4.40 2.38
C ARG A 79 -16.07 -4.91 3.11
N PHE A 80 -16.16 -6.07 3.77
CA PHE A 80 -15.02 -6.69 4.43
C PHE A 80 -14.04 -7.24 3.39
N VAL A 81 -14.56 -7.80 2.30
CA VAL A 81 -13.74 -8.25 1.16
C VAL A 81 -13.03 -7.06 0.51
N ALA A 82 -13.73 -5.95 0.26
CA ALA A 82 -13.16 -4.73 -0.28
C ALA A 82 -12.06 -4.15 0.63
N ALA A 83 -12.35 -4.02 1.93
CA ALA A 83 -11.37 -3.56 2.93
C ALA A 83 -10.15 -4.48 2.99
N PHE A 84 -10.36 -5.80 3.00
CA PHE A 84 -9.29 -6.79 3.01
C PHE A 84 -8.42 -6.73 1.76
N LEU A 85 -9.00 -6.63 0.56
CA LEU A 85 -8.26 -6.51 -0.69
C LEU A 85 -7.37 -5.27 -0.69
N VAL A 86 -7.89 -4.12 -0.25
CA VAL A 86 -7.10 -2.89 -0.13
C VAL A 86 -5.96 -3.08 0.87
N PHE A 87 -6.23 -3.71 2.01
CA PHE A 87 -5.24 -3.92 3.07
C PHE A 87 -4.13 -4.90 2.70
N VAL A 88 -4.44 -5.93 1.90
CA VAL A 88 -3.49 -6.98 1.52
C VAL A 88 -2.74 -6.65 0.23
N LEU A 89 -3.39 -6.01 -0.74
CA LEU A 89 -2.82 -5.78 -2.07
C LEU A 89 -2.19 -4.39 -2.20
N PHE A 90 -2.84 -3.35 -1.65
CA PHE A 90 -2.42 -1.97 -1.88
C PHE A 90 -1.53 -1.44 -0.76
N VAL A 91 -1.96 -1.57 0.51
CA VAL A 91 -1.25 -0.98 1.66
C VAL A 91 0.22 -1.47 1.78
N PRO A 92 0.55 -2.76 1.63
CA PRO A 92 1.93 -3.22 1.77
C PRO A 92 2.84 -2.66 0.68
N VAL A 93 2.32 -2.54 -0.55
CA VAL A 93 3.05 -2.02 -1.71
C VAL A 93 3.21 -0.50 -1.61
N ALA A 94 2.13 0.23 -1.31
CA ALA A 94 2.16 1.69 -1.14
C ALA A 94 3.11 2.12 -0.01
N THR A 95 3.17 1.34 1.06
CA THR A 95 4.04 1.63 2.22
C THR A 95 5.49 1.17 2.05
N LEU A 96 5.88 0.55 0.93
CA LEU A 96 7.28 0.18 0.67
C LEU A 96 8.21 1.40 0.71
N GLY A 97 7.75 2.54 0.18
CA GLY A 97 8.44 3.83 0.18
C GLY A 97 8.39 4.61 1.50
N ALA A 98 7.73 4.07 2.53
CA ALA A 98 7.67 4.71 3.84
C ALA A 98 9.07 4.98 4.41
N PRO A 99 9.24 6.06 5.19
CA PRO A 99 10.51 6.41 5.80
C PRO A 99 11.07 5.26 6.65
N LYS A 100 12.39 5.24 6.80
CA LYS A 100 13.07 4.26 7.66
C LYS A 100 12.55 4.43 9.08
N LEU A 101 12.12 3.33 9.69
CA LEU A 101 11.74 3.32 11.11
C LEU A 101 12.97 3.17 12.00
N THR A 102 14.04 2.55 11.48
CA THR A 102 15.29 2.34 12.22
C THR A 102 16.51 2.72 11.38
N LYS A 103 17.58 3.16 12.05
CA LYS A 103 18.86 3.55 11.41
C LYS A 103 19.47 2.40 10.59
N TRP A 104 19.21 1.16 10.99
CA TRP A 104 19.69 -0.09 10.36
C TRP A 104 18.95 -0.46 9.07
N GLN A 105 17.80 0.16 8.75
CA GLN A 105 17.09 -0.14 7.52
C GLN A 105 17.75 0.52 6.31
N LYS A 106 18.03 -0.27 5.25
CA LYS A 106 18.41 0.28 3.93
C LYS A 106 17.25 1.08 3.34
N ASN A 107 17.55 2.26 2.79
CA ASN A 107 16.56 3.12 2.13
C ASN A 107 16.03 2.40 0.87
N PHE A 108 14.76 2.59 0.53
CA PHE A 108 14.16 1.92 -0.64
C PHE A 108 14.91 2.24 -1.93
N GLY A 109 15.32 3.50 -2.13
CA GLY A 109 16.19 3.90 -3.25
C GLY A 109 17.57 3.22 -3.25
N ARG A 110 18.16 3.00 -2.06
CA ARG A 110 19.44 2.27 -1.96
C ARG A 110 19.28 0.80 -2.34
N ARG A 111 18.15 0.17 -1.98
CA ARG A 111 17.84 -1.21 -2.39
C ARG A 111 17.60 -1.34 -3.89
N LEU A 112 16.93 -0.36 -4.49
CA LEU A 112 16.74 -0.31 -5.95
C LEU A 112 18.07 -0.18 -6.68
N HIS A 113 18.97 0.67 -6.17
CA HIS A 113 20.30 0.81 -6.73
C HIS A 113 21.14 -0.48 -6.60
N GLU A 114 21.13 -1.11 -5.41
CA GLU A 114 21.77 -2.41 -5.18
C GLU A 114 21.17 -3.54 -6.05
N ALA A 115 19.92 -3.40 -6.48
CA ALA A 115 19.25 -4.31 -7.41
C ALA A 115 19.54 -4.00 -8.90
N GLY A 116 20.39 -3.02 -9.20
CA GLY A 116 20.84 -2.69 -10.57
C GLY A 116 20.18 -1.47 -11.20
N ALA A 117 19.29 -0.76 -10.50
CA ALA A 117 18.72 0.48 -11.03
C ALA A 117 19.75 1.62 -11.04
N ALA A 118 19.69 2.48 -12.06
CA ALA A 118 20.46 3.72 -12.09
C ALA A 118 20.15 4.57 -10.85
N ARG A 119 21.18 5.13 -10.21
CA ARG A 119 21.04 5.83 -8.91
C ARG A 119 20.01 6.95 -8.95
N GLU A 120 20.03 7.77 -10.00
CA GLU A 120 19.07 8.87 -10.18
C GLU A 120 17.63 8.36 -10.33
N ALA A 121 17.43 7.29 -11.13
CA ALA A 121 16.12 6.66 -11.29
C ALA A 121 15.60 6.07 -9.98
N ALA A 122 16.47 5.43 -9.20
CA ALA A 122 16.14 4.83 -7.91
C ALA A 122 15.76 5.88 -6.86
N GLU A 123 16.45 7.02 -6.81
CA GLU A 123 16.15 8.12 -5.89
C GLU A 123 14.81 8.79 -6.23
N VAL A 124 14.55 9.04 -7.52
CA VAL A 124 13.28 9.61 -7.99
C VAL A 124 12.12 8.66 -7.71
N PHE A 125 12.28 7.37 -7.99
CA PHE A 125 11.26 6.36 -7.70
C PHE A 125 10.96 6.28 -6.20
N ALA A 126 12.00 6.32 -5.36
CA ALA A 126 11.83 6.32 -3.91
C ALA A 126 11.12 7.59 -3.39
N ARG A 127 11.34 8.75 -4.02
CA ARG A 127 10.64 9.99 -3.68
C ARG A 127 9.15 9.89 -3.98
N VAL A 128 8.78 9.36 -5.16
CA VAL A 128 7.38 9.13 -5.52
C VAL A 128 6.73 8.12 -4.58
N ALA A 129 7.40 6.99 -4.32
CA ALA A 129 6.91 5.97 -3.40
C ALA A 129 6.66 6.51 -1.98
N ARG A 130 7.47 7.47 -1.51
CA ARG A 130 7.26 8.13 -0.21
C ARG A 130 5.96 8.94 -0.18
N VAL A 131 5.64 9.69 -1.24
CA VAL A 131 4.38 10.44 -1.32
C VAL A 131 3.18 9.49 -1.27
N PHE A 132 3.23 8.41 -2.05
CA PHE A 132 2.16 7.41 -2.08
C PHE A 132 2.07 6.56 -0.81
N SER A 133 3.11 6.51 0.02
CA SER A 133 3.01 5.86 1.32
C SER A 133 1.96 6.53 2.23
N VAL A 134 1.82 7.86 2.14
CA VAL A 134 0.76 8.60 2.87
C VAL A 134 -0.61 8.19 2.34
N VAL A 135 -0.78 8.10 1.02
CA VAL A 135 -2.02 7.65 0.39
C VAL A 135 -2.35 6.21 0.81
N GLY A 136 -1.36 5.33 0.88
CA GLY A 136 -1.49 3.97 1.38
C GLY A 136 -2.01 3.92 2.83
N VAL A 137 -1.46 4.77 3.71
CA VAL A 137 -1.94 4.90 5.10
C VAL A 137 -3.39 5.40 5.13
N LEU A 138 -3.73 6.44 4.35
CA LEU A 138 -5.09 6.95 4.28
C LEU A 138 -6.09 5.91 3.79
N CYS A 139 -5.73 5.12 2.78
CA CYS A 139 -6.55 4.00 2.30
C CYS A 139 -6.69 2.90 3.37
N GLY A 140 -5.63 2.63 4.13
CA GLY A 140 -5.69 1.71 5.28
C GLY A 140 -6.65 2.20 6.37
N VAL A 141 -6.59 3.48 6.73
CA VAL A 141 -7.54 4.10 7.66
C VAL A 141 -8.96 4.03 7.10
N GLY A 142 -9.16 4.37 5.82
CA GLY A 142 -10.45 4.26 5.15
C GLY A 142 -11.02 2.84 5.16
N ALA A 143 -10.19 1.82 4.94
CA ALA A 143 -10.58 0.42 5.04
C ALA A 143 -11.02 0.03 6.46
N VAL A 144 -10.28 0.48 7.49
CA VAL A 144 -10.65 0.24 8.90
C VAL A 144 -11.97 0.95 9.23
N LEU A 145 -12.15 2.20 8.79
CA LEU A 145 -13.39 2.95 8.99
C LEU A 145 -14.58 2.29 8.28
N LEU A 146 -14.38 1.79 7.06
CA LEU A 146 -15.40 1.05 6.31
C LEU A 146 -15.88 -0.19 7.07
N VAL A 147 -14.95 -0.90 7.72
CA VAL A 147 -15.27 -2.06 8.56
C VAL A 147 -15.94 -1.64 9.87
N ALA A 148 -15.41 -0.62 10.54
CA ALA A 148 -15.86 -0.17 11.86
C ALA A 148 -17.24 0.51 11.84
N HIS A 149 -17.56 1.24 10.76
CA HIS A 149 -18.78 2.04 10.68
C HIS A 149 -20.07 1.20 10.72
N HIS A 150 -20.01 -0.10 10.39
CA HIS A 150 -21.19 -0.95 10.31
C HIS A 150 -21.03 -2.30 11.03
N THR A 151 -19.98 -2.48 11.85
CA THR A 151 -20.03 -3.51 12.90
C THR A 151 -21.09 -3.08 13.92
N PRO A 152 -22.23 -3.78 14.02
CA PRO A 152 -23.32 -3.39 14.89
C PRO A 152 -22.85 -3.29 16.31
#